data_AF-B2THA4-F1
#
_entry.id   AF-B2THA4-F1
#
_cell.length_a   1.000
_cell.length_b   1.000
_cell.length_c   1.000
_cell.angle_alpha   90.00
_cell.angle_beta   90.00
_cell.angle_gamma   90.00
#
_symmetry.space_group_name_H-M   'P 1'
#
loop_
_entity.id
_entity.type
_entity.pdbx_description
1 polymer ?
#
loop_
_entity_poly.entity_id
_entity_poly.type
_entity_poly.pdbx_seq_one_letter_code
_entity_poly.pdbx_strand_id
1 'polypeptide(L)'
;MAQKKPTAKGRPATGKAKTPTQRTSQMEAALVAAGGRILGRVRLSPQAADALRRLAEKYGTDRAGIEAALIAHANTVAINDK
;
A
#
# COMPACT_ATOMS: atom_id res chain seq x y z
N MET A 1 -14.52 58.10 -2.01
CA MET A 1 -13.77 56.92 -2.50
C MET A 1 -13.71 55.89 -1.39
N ALA A 2 -14.48 54.81 -1.46
CA ALA A 2 -14.47 53.76 -0.44
C ALA A 2 -14.12 52.43 -1.12
N GLN A 3 -12.87 51.99 -0.99
CA GLN A 3 -12.44 50.67 -1.44
C GLN A 3 -12.89 49.62 -0.41
N LYS A 4 -13.93 48.86 -0.76
CA LYS A 4 -14.42 47.73 0.02
C LYS A 4 -13.51 46.52 -0.28
N LYS A 5 -12.54 46.22 0.60
CA LYS A 5 -11.76 44.96 0.52
C LYS A 5 -12.71 43.76 0.72
N PRO A 6 -12.66 42.72 -0.13
CA PRO A 6 -13.48 41.54 0.08
C PRO A 6 -12.99 40.78 1.33
N THR A 7 -13.88 40.62 2.31
CA THR A 7 -13.73 39.67 3.40
C THR A 7 -13.88 38.26 2.82
N ALA A 8 -12.75 37.66 2.41
CA ALA A 8 -12.73 36.27 2.00
C ALA A 8 -13.15 35.39 3.18
N LYS A 9 -14.40 34.90 3.15
CA LYS A 9 -14.88 33.88 4.09
C LYS A 9 -14.12 32.58 3.81
N GLY A 10 -13.18 32.25 4.69
CA GLY A 10 -12.50 30.96 4.71
C GLY A 10 -11.76 30.80 6.03
N ARG A 11 -11.83 29.61 6.65
CA ARG A 11 -10.91 29.29 7.75
C ARG A 11 -9.48 29.40 7.20
N PRO A 12 -8.54 30.05 7.92
CA PRO A 12 -7.14 30.02 7.52
C PRO A 12 -6.72 28.55 7.38
N ALA A 13 -5.94 28.24 6.35
CA ALA A 13 -5.39 26.91 6.16
C ALA A 13 -4.57 26.53 7.40
N THR A 14 -5.22 25.84 8.34
CA THR A 14 -4.66 25.48 9.63
C THR A 14 -3.84 24.22 9.40
N GLY A 15 -2.55 24.42 9.18
CA GLY A 15 -1.56 23.37 8.98
C GLY A 15 -0.90 23.43 7.60
N LYS A 16 0.40 23.11 7.57
CA LYS A 16 1.10 22.87 6.29
C LYS A 16 0.40 21.69 5.62
N ALA A 17 -0.33 21.96 4.53
CA ALA A 17 -0.97 20.91 3.75
C ALA A 17 0.12 19.91 3.31
N LYS A 18 -0.02 18.65 3.72
CA LYS A 18 0.92 17.60 3.30
C LYS A 18 0.92 17.52 1.78
N THR A 19 2.11 17.52 1.18
CA THR A 19 2.24 17.26 -0.25
C THR A 19 1.84 15.81 -0.56
N PRO A 20 1.44 15.48 -1.80
CA PRO A 20 1.15 14.10 -2.19
C PRO A 20 2.27 13.13 -1.80
N THR A 21 3.53 13.51 -2.02
CA THR A 21 4.72 12.73 -1.64
C THR A 21 4.80 12.46 -0.14
N GLN A 22 4.53 13.48 0.69
CA GLN A 22 4.53 13.32 2.16
C GLN A 22 3.40 12.41 2.66
N ARG A 23 2.26 12.39 1.95
CA ARG A 23 1.16 11.48 2.30
C ARG A 23 1.55 10.04 1.99
N THR A 24 2.14 9.79 0.83
CA THR A 24 2.61 8.46 0.43
C THR A 24 3.69 7.93 1.36
N SER A 25 4.71 8.74 1.69
CA SER A 25 5.79 8.30 2.57
C SER A 25 5.30 7.98 3.98
N GLN A 26 4.35 8.76 4.52
CA GLN A 26 3.74 8.46 5.83
C GLN A 26 2.90 7.19 5.81
N MET A 27 2.14 6.96 4.74
CA MET A 27 1.35 5.74 4.57
C MET A 27 2.27 4.51 4.48
N GLU A 28 3.36 4.61 3.73
CA GLU A 28 4.35 3.54 3.59
C GLU A 28 5.08 3.26 4.91
N ALA A 29 5.46 4.31 5.65
CA ALA A 29 6.04 4.16 6.97
C ALA A 29 5.06 3.49 7.96
N ALA A 30 3.79 3.88 7.94
CA ALA A 30 2.75 3.27 8.77
C ALA A 30 2.53 1.79 8.41
N LEU A 31 2.54 1.46 7.12
CA LEU A 31 2.42 0.08 6.64
C LEU A 31 3.58 -0.79 7.15
N VAL A 32 4.82 -0.31 7.03
CA VAL A 32 6.00 -1.04 7.49
C VAL A 32 6.00 -1.17 9.01
N ALA A 33 5.62 -0.11 9.73
CA ALA A 33 5.50 -0.14 11.19
C ALA A 33 4.45 -1.15 11.68
N ALA A 34 3.38 -1.35 10.92
CA ALA A 34 2.35 -2.36 11.22
C ALA A 34 2.79 -3.81 10.88
N GLY A 35 3.99 -4.02 10.35
CA GLY A 35 4.49 -5.33 9.92
C GLY A 35 4.19 -5.67 8.46
N GLY A 36 3.67 -4.72 7.68
CA GLY A 36 3.53 -4.85 6.24
C GLY A 36 4.87 -4.75 5.51
N ARG A 37 4.85 -5.01 4.20
CA ARG A 37 6.07 -4.97 3.36
C ARG A 37 5.78 -4.32 2.03
N ILE A 38 6.77 -3.62 1.47
CA ILE A 38 6.67 -3.02 0.14
C ILE A 38 7.59 -3.79 -0.81
N LEU A 39 7.03 -4.32 -1.89
CA LEU A 39 7.75 -5.01 -2.97
C LEU A 39 7.63 -4.17 -4.25
N GLY A 40 8.62 -3.32 -4.50
CA GLY A 40 8.57 -2.36 -5.61
C GLY A 40 7.37 -1.43 -5.49
N ARG A 41 6.35 -1.63 -6.33
CA ARG A 41 5.09 -0.86 -6.31
C ARG A 41 3.97 -1.51 -5.49
N VAL A 42 4.15 -2.77 -5.08
CA VAL A 42 3.12 -3.55 -4.38
C VAL A 42 3.27 -3.35 -2.88
N ARG A 43 2.15 -3.06 -2.21
CA ARG A 43 2.06 -2.89 -0.77
C ARG A 43 1.37 -4.11 -0.17
N LEU A 44 2.11 -4.90 0.59
CA LEU A 44 1.61 -6.07 1.28
C LEU A 44 1.16 -5.69 2.68
N SER A 45 -0.06 -6.07 3.03
CA SER A 45 -0.53 -6.03 4.42
C SER A 45 0.34 -6.95 5.29
N PRO A 46 0.29 -6.80 6.63
CA PRO A 46 1.07 -7.65 7.53
C PRO A 46 0.81 -9.15 7.31
N GLN A 47 -0.46 -9.53 7.16
CA GLN A 47 -0.84 -10.92 6.87
C GLN A 47 -0.29 -11.43 5.52
N ALA A 48 -0.29 -10.58 4.49
CA ALA A 48 0.28 -10.95 3.19
C ALA A 48 1.81 -11.05 3.23
N ALA A 49 2.47 -10.18 4.01
CA ALA A 49 3.91 -10.25 4.24
C ALA A 49 4.30 -11.53 4.99
N ASP A 50 3.52 -11.93 6.00
CA ASP A 50 3.70 -13.18 6.73
C ASP A 50 3.47 -14.41 5.85
N ALA A 51 2.43 -14.40 5.03
CA ALA A 51 2.17 -15.47 4.07
C ALA A 51 3.34 -15.61 3.08
N LEU A 52 3.86 -14.49 2.56
CA LEU A 52 5.01 -14.50 1.67
C LEU A 52 6.27 -15.05 2.37
N ARG A 53 6.51 -14.66 3.62
CA ARG A 53 7.64 -15.20 4.41
C ARG A 53 7.56 -16.72 4.54
N ARG A 54 6.39 -17.26 4.86
CA ARG A 54 6.17 -18.73 4.94
C ARG A 54 6.36 -19.41 3.59
N LEU A 55 5.95 -18.77 2.49
CA LEU A 55 6.21 -19.27 1.14
C LEU A 55 7.70 -19.25 0.82
N ALA A 56 8.41 -18.18 1.18
CA ALA A 56 9.86 -18.07 0.98
C ALA A 56 10.63 -19.12 1.79
N GLU A 57 10.20 -19.44 3.02
CA GLU A 57 10.77 -20.54 3.82
C GLU A 57 10.65 -21.89 3.11
N LYS A 58 9.54 -22.13 2.41
CA LYS A 58 9.29 -23.38 1.68
C LYS A 58 10.01 -23.45 0.34
N TYR A 59 10.04 -22.36 -0.42
CA TYR A 59 10.54 -22.32 -1.81
C TYR A 59 11.92 -21.66 -1.95
N GLY A 60 12.54 -21.28 -0.83
CA GLY A 60 13.89 -20.70 -0.74
C GLY A 60 13.99 -19.21 -1.11
N THR A 61 13.06 -18.67 -1.90
CA THR A 61 13.05 -17.25 -2.27
C THR A 61 11.63 -16.69 -2.37
N ASP A 62 11.48 -15.38 -2.17
CA ASP A 62 10.20 -14.67 -2.36
C ASP A 62 9.65 -14.90 -3.79
N ARG A 63 10.54 -14.86 -4.80
CA ARG A 63 10.15 -15.06 -6.20
C ARG A 63 9.57 -16.44 -6.44
N ALA A 64 10.28 -17.49 -6.02
CA ALA A 64 9.81 -18.87 -6.18
C ALA A 64 8.50 -19.10 -5.40
N GLY A 65 8.36 -18.49 -4.22
CA GLY A 65 7.13 -18.54 -3.43
C GLY A 65 5.93 -17.90 -4.14
N ILE A 66 6.13 -16.74 -4.77
CA ILE A 66 5.10 -16.05 -5.55
C ILE A 66 4.73 -16.87 -6.80
N GLU A 67 5.72 -17.36 -7.56
CA GLU A 67 5.48 -18.17 -8.75
C GLU A 67 4.68 -19.43 -8.42
N ALA A 68 5.05 -20.15 -7.36
CA ALA A 68 4.32 -21.33 -6.90
C ALA A 68 2.88 -21.01 -6.45
N ALA A 69 2.67 -19.89 -5.76
CA ALA A 69 1.34 -19.46 -5.34
C ALA A 69 0.44 -19.10 -6.54
N LEU A 70 0.99 -18.46 -7.57
CA LEU A 70 0.28 -18.13 -8.80
C LEU A 70 -0.15 -19.38 -9.58
N ILE A 71 0.74 -20.37 -9.72
CA ILE A 71 0.42 -21.65 -10.37
C ILE A 71 -0.70 -22.37 -9.59
N ALA A 72 -0.57 -22.46 -8.26
CA ALA A 72 -1.59 -23.07 -7.43
C ALA A 72 -2.95 -22.37 -7.59
N HIS A 73 -2.96 -21.04 -7.59
CA HIS A 73 -4.18 -20.26 -7.79
C HIS A 73 -4.81 -20.52 -9.17
N ALA A 74 -4.03 -20.48 -10.25
CA ALA A 74 -4.50 -20.77 -11.60
C ALA A 74 -5.13 -22.17 -11.70
N ASN A 75 -4.51 -23.17 -11.07
CA ASN A 75 -5.07 -24.53 -11.02
C ASN A 75 -6.39 -24.59 -10.25
N THR A 76 -6.55 -23.82 -9.16
CA THR A 76 -7.81 -23.78 -8.41
C THR A 76 -8.93 -23.04 -9.15
N VAL A 77 -8.61 -21.93 -9.82
CA VAL A 77 -9.60 -21.16 -10.60
C VAL A 77 -10.08 -21.96 -11.79
N ALA A 78 -9.17 -22.64 -12.50
CA ALA A 78 -9.52 -23.48 -13.64
C ALA A 78 -10.43 -24.67 -13.28
N ILE A 79 -10.45 -25.10 -12.02
CA ILE A 79 -11.34 -26.15 -11.52
C ILE A 79 -12.75 -25.60 -11.22
N ASN A 80 -12.86 -24.32 -10.81
CA ASN A 80 -14.12 -23.71 -10.38
C ASN A 80 -14.90 -23.01 -11.52
N ASP A 81 -14.34 -22.96 -12.74
CA ASP A 81 -14.95 -22.33 -13.93
C ASP A 81 -15.63 -23.37 -14.86
N LYS A 82 -15.92 -24.57 -14.34
CA LYS A 82 -16.65 -25.67 -15.01
C LYS A 82 -17.91 -26.03 -14.22
#